data_AF-A0A6J6Q2U5-F1
#
_entry.id   AF-A0A6J6Q2U5-F1
#
_cell.length_a   1.000
_cell.length_b   1.000
_cell.length_c   1.000
_cell.angle_alpha   90.00
_cell.angle_beta   90.00
_cell.angle_gamma   90.00
#
_symmetry.space_group_name_H-M   'P 1'
#
loop_
_entity.id
_entity.type
_entity.pdbx_description
1 polymer ?
#
loop_
_entity_poly.entity_id
_entity_poly.type
_entity_poly.pdbx_seq_one_letter_code
_entity_poly.pdbx_strand_id
1 'polypeptide(L)'
;MTYMTEATMPVSSAQSAVHQAIPRSVQRSFRLSATTADLLDRQAARAGESRNALADRLLTEGLRREIHPLVTFRSGAAGRREPHLGVSRLKVREVVSTLLASGGDFADAATTFDLPASEIEAAASYYADFAPEIDADIAWAETVAEEERQRWEREQSAFA
;
A
#
# COMPACT_ATOMS: atom_id res chain seq x y z
N MET A 1 -2.90 -18.63 -56.18
CA MET A 1 -3.49 -17.30 -55.90
C MET A 1 -3.66 -17.22 -54.40
N THR A 2 -2.70 -16.55 -53.77
CA THR A 2 -2.50 -16.44 -52.31
C THR A 2 -3.44 -15.38 -51.76
N TYR A 3 -4.10 -15.68 -50.63
CA TYR A 3 -4.46 -14.68 -49.64
C TYR A 3 -4.14 -15.22 -48.24
N MET A 4 -3.13 -14.62 -47.62
CA MET A 4 -3.02 -14.41 -46.16
C MET A 4 -4.24 -13.58 -45.73
N THR A 5 -4.81 -13.65 -44.52
CA THR A 5 -4.30 -13.34 -43.17
C THR A 5 -5.53 -13.58 -42.26
N GLU A 6 -5.45 -14.08 -41.04
CA GLU A 6 -5.26 -13.26 -39.84
C GLU A 6 -4.77 -14.14 -38.70
N ALA A 7 -3.62 -13.76 -38.15
CA ALA A 7 -3.09 -14.31 -36.93
C ALA A 7 -3.97 -13.81 -35.77
N THR A 8 -4.59 -14.75 -35.05
CA THR A 8 -5.17 -14.50 -33.74
C THR A 8 -4.06 -14.03 -32.80
N MET A 9 -4.00 -12.73 -32.55
CA MET A 9 -3.13 -12.13 -31.54
C MET A 9 -3.56 -12.63 -30.15
N PRO A 10 -2.64 -13.06 -29.27
CA PRO A 10 -3.00 -13.40 -27.90
C PRO A 10 -3.43 -12.14 -27.17
N VAL A 11 -4.62 -12.18 -26.58
CA VAL A 11 -5.14 -11.12 -25.72
C VAL A 11 -4.19 -10.97 -24.54
N SER A 12 -3.66 -9.75 -24.39
CA SER A 12 -2.70 -9.36 -23.35
C SER A 12 -3.12 -9.84 -21.97
N SER A 13 -2.23 -10.60 -21.33
CA SER A 13 -2.30 -11.13 -19.97
C SER A 13 -2.40 -10.05 -18.88
N ALA A 14 -2.39 -8.76 -19.24
CA ALA A 14 -2.49 -7.63 -18.31
C ALA A 14 -3.92 -7.34 -17.81
N GLN A 15 -4.97 -7.92 -18.41
CA GLN A 15 -6.36 -7.63 -17.99
C GLN A 15 -6.89 -8.55 -16.88
N SER A 16 -6.16 -9.58 -16.47
CA SER A 16 -6.68 -10.61 -15.54
C SER A 16 -6.32 -10.40 -14.06
N ALA A 17 -5.66 -9.29 -13.71
CA ALA A 17 -5.04 -9.10 -12.40
C ALA A 17 -5.58 -7.91 -11.59
N VAL A 18 -6.89 -7.59 -11.64
CA VAL A 18 -7.47 -6.69 -10.62
C VAL A 18 -8.97 -6.98 -10.39
N HIS A 19 -9.29 -8.20 -9.95
CA HIS A 19 -10.57 -8.41 -9.24
C HIS A 19 -10.26 -8.43 -7.75
N GLN A 20 -9.91 -7.27 -7.20
CA GLN A 20 -9.91 -7.07 -5.76
C GLN A 20 -11.37 -7.26 -5.33
N ALA A 21 -11.67 -8.41 -4.74
CA ALA A 21 -13.02 -8.72 -4.27
C ALA A 21 -13.48 -7.57 -3.38
N ILE A 22 -14.51 -6.84 -3.81
CA ILE A 22 -15.10 -5.78 -2.99
C ILE A 22 -15.47 -6.45 -1.67
N PRO A 23 -14.82 -6.08 -0.55
CA PRO A 23 -15.06 -6.76 0.71
C PRO A 23 -16.54 -6.61 1.05
N ARG A 24 -17.18 -7.72 1.45
CA ARG A 24 -18.61 -7.70 1.77
C ARG A 24 -18.85 -6.70 2.90
N SER A 25 -19.60 -5.64 2.61
CA SER A 25 -19.99 -4.66 3.62
C SER A 25 -21.06 -5.25 4.55
N VAL A 26 -20.90 -5.05 5.85
CA VAL A 26 -21.90 -5.44 6.86
C VAL A 26 -22.43 -4.19 7.55
N GLN A 27 -23.75 -4.04 7.61
CA GLN A 27 -24.35 -2.89 8.29
C GLN A 27 -24.21 -3.01 9.82
N ARG A 28 -23.71 -1.93 10.43
CA ARG A 28 -23.64 -1.72 11.88
C ARG A 28 -24.08 -0.30 12.20
N SER A 29 -24.85 -0.13 13.28
CA SER A 29 -25.38 1.17 13.69
C SER A 29 -24.67 1.65 14.95
N PHE A 30 -24.08 2.84 14.88
CA PHE A 30 -23.42 3.51 16.01
C PHE A 30 -24.07 4.85 16.27
N ARG A 31 -24.10 5.26 17.54
CA ARG A 31 -24.46 6.63 17.91
C ARG A 31 -23.19 7.45 18.04
N LEU A 32 -23.07 8.50 17.24
CA LEU A 32 -21.96 9.44 17.30
C LEU A 32 -22.41 10.70 18.03
N SER A 33 -21.46 11.35 18.72
CA SER A 33 -21.69 12.72 19.18
C SER A 33 -21.88 13.65 17.98
N ALA A 34 -22.61 14.76 18.17
CA ALA A 34 -22.77 15.77 17.12
C ALA A 34 -21.41 16.30 16.62
N THR A 35 -20.46 16.51 17.55
CA THR A 35 -19.09 16.92 17.24
C THR A 35 -18.36 15.91 16.36
N THR A 36 -18.45 14.62 16.67
CA THR A 36 -17.81 13.56 15.88
C THR A 36 -18.43 13.45 14.49
N ALA A 37 -19.74 13.57 14.38
CA ALA A 37 -20.44 13.55 13.10
C ALA A 37 -20.01 14.73 12.20
N ASP A 38 -19.92 15.94 12.75
CA ASP A 38 -19.45 17.13 12.03
C ASP A 38 -17.97 17.02 11.61
N LEU A 39 -17.11 16.47 12.46
CA LEU A 39 -15.71 16.19 12.10
C LEU A 39 -15.61 15.19 10.95
N LEU A 40 -16.40 14.12 10.97
CA LEU A 40 -16.44 13.13 9.91
C LEU A 40 -16.90 13.76 8.59
N ASP A 41 -17.92 14.61 8.62
CA ASP A 41 -18.46 15.30 7.45
C ASP A 41 -17.45 16.22 6.79
N ARG A 42 -16.78 17.04 7.59
CA ARG A 42 -15.74 17.96 7.11
C ARG A 42 -14.56 17.20 6.51
N GLN A 43 -14.15 16.12 7.16
CA GLN A 43 -13.02 15.33 6.69
C GLN A 43 -13.36 14.55 5.41
N ALA A 44 -14.57 14.01 5.29
CA ALA A 44 -15.05 13.35 4.09
C ALA A 44 -15.07 14.32 2.90
N ALA A 45 -15.62 15.52 3.10
CA ALA A 45 -15.66 16.57 2.09
C ALA A 45 -14.25 16.99 1.63
N ARG A 46 -13.30 17.14 2.57
CA ARG A 46 -11.89 17.47 2.25
C ARG A 46 -11.18 16.36 1.48
N ALA A 47 -11.47 15.11 1.81
CA ALA A 47 -10.85 13.95 1.17
C ALA A 47 -11.51 13.58 -0.17
N GLY A 48 -12.67 14.14 -0.50
CA GLY A 48 -13.47 13.70 -1.65
C GLY A 48 -14.02 12.28 -1.49
N GLU A 49 -14.11 11.78 -0.27
CA GLU A 49 -14.59 10.43 0.06
C GLU A 49 -16.04 10.48 0.55
N SER A 50 -16.80 9.39 0.36
CA SER A 50 -18.10 9.29 1.02
C SER A 50 -17.92 9.16 2.54
N ARG A 51 -18.91 9.62 3.32
CA ARG A 51 -18.91 9.47 4.78
C ARG A 51 -18.69 8.02 5.23
N ASN A 52 -19.34 7.08 4.55
CA ASN A 52 -19.22 5.66 4.87
C ASN A 52 -17.82 5.12 4.55
N ALA A 53 -17.24 5.50 3.41
CA ALA A 53 -15.88 5.09 3.05
C ALA A 53 -14.85 5.62 4.06
N LEU A 54 -14.97 6.89 4.45
CA LEU A 54 -14.10 7.48 5.46
C LEU A 54 -14.27 6.79 6.83
N ALA A 55 -15.51 6.51 7.24
CA ALA A 55 -15.78 5.85 8.51
C ALA A 55 -15.22 4.41 8.55
N ASP A 56 -15.48 3.61 7.52
CA ASP A 56 -14.97 2.25 7.39
C ASP A 56 -13.44 2.22 7.44
N ARG A 57 -12.82 3.14 6.70
CA ARG A 57 -11.36 3.31 6.69
C ARG A 57 -10.81 3.71 8.06
N LEU A 58 -11.36 4.74 8.70
CA LEU A 58 -10.89 5.20 10.01
C LEU A 58 -11.08 4.13 11.11
N LEU A 59 -12.18 3.36 11.06
CA LEU A 59 -12.42 2.25 11.98
C LEU A 59 -11.39 1.14 11.78
N THR A 60 -11.17 0.73 10.53
CA THR A 60 -10.19 -0.31 10.18
C THR A 60 -8.79 0.11 10.64
N GLU A 61 -8.35 1.32 10.29
CA GLU A 61 -7.06 1.86 10.71
C GLU A 61 -6.95 2.05 12.22
N GLY A 62 -8.05 2.41 12.88
CA GLY A 62 -8.14 2.54 14.34
C GLY A 62 -7.88 1.22 15.04
N LEU A 63 -8.58 0.16 14.62
CA LEU A 63 -8.43 -1.19 15.17
C LEU A 63 -7.02 -1.75 14.94
N ARG A 64 -6.45 -1.50 13.76
CA ARG A 64 -5.07 -1.95 13.45
C ARG A 64 -4.03 -1.22 14.30
N ARG A 65 -4.24 0.05 14.63
CA ARG A 65 -3.35 0.82 15.51
C ARG A 65 -3.43 0.39 16.97
N GLU A 66 -4.58 -0.11 17.41
CA GLU A 66 -4.71 -0.67 18.76
C GLU A 66 -3.80 -1.91 18.95
N ILE A 67 -3.64 -2.71 17.89
CA ILE A 67 -2.76 -3.89 17.87
C ILE A 67 -1.31 -3.48 17.59
N HIS A 68 -1.09 -2.57 16.64
CA HIS A 68 0.23 -2.11 16.20
C HIS A 68 0.38 -0.60 16.40
N PRO A 69 0.70 -0.14 17.62
CA PRO A 69 0.69 1.29 17.97
C PRO A 69 1.75 2.11 17.24
N LEU A 70 2.82 1.46 16.76
CA LEU A 70 3.87 2.11 15.96
C LEU A 70 3.52 2.22 14.48
N VAL A 71 2.36 1.70 14.04
CA VAL A 71 1.92 1.78 12.65
C VAL A 71 0.85 2.86 12.49
N THR A 72 1.08 3.73 11.52
CA THR A 72 0.18 4.78 11.08
C THR A 72 -0.13 4.63 9.59
N PHE A 73 -1.17 5.30 9.09
CA PHE A 73 -1.58 5.15 7.70
C PHE A 73 -1.55 6.50 7.00
N ARG A 74 -0.90 6.55 5.84
CA ARG A 74 -0.66 7.78 5.08
C ARG A 74 -0.83 7.53 3.60
N SER A 75 -1.37 8.52 2.90
CA SER A 75 -1.41 8.51 1.45
C SER A 75 -0.07 8.99 0.91
N GLY A 76 0.61 8.15 0.15
CA GLY A 76 1.85 8.49 -0.55
C GLY A 76 1.61 9.34 -1.79
N ALA A 77 2.67 9.74 -2.48
CA ALA A 77 2.60 10.54 -3.71
C ALA A 77 1.75 9.90 -4.82
N ALA A 78 1.71 8.56 -4.86
CA ALA A 78 0.88 7.79 -5.79
C ALA A 78 -0.60 7.68 -5.37
N GLY A 79 -1.05 8.39 -4.33
CA GLY A 79 -2.42 8.37 -3.83
C GLY A 79 -2.80 7.10 -3.05
N ARG A 80 -1.97 6.04 -3.12
CA ARG A 80 -2.14 4.82 -2.30
C ARG A 80 -1.92 5.12 -0.84
N ARG A 81 -2.80 4.56 -0.01
CA ARG A 81 -2.75 4.71 1.43
C ARG A 81 -2.11 3.47 2.04
N GLU A 82 -0.88 3.62 2.53
CA GLU A 82 -0.03 2.52 2.99
C GLU A 82 0.25 2.63 4.49
N PRO A 83 0.58 1.51 5.15
CA PRO A 83 1.09 1.51 6.52
C PRO A 83 2.52 2.06 6.59
N HIS A 84 2.76 2.93 7.57
CA HIS A 84 4.01 3.63 7.83
C HIS A 84 4.38 3.53 9.30
N LEU A 85 5.67 3.45 9.57
CA LEU A 85 6.21 3.49 10.92
C LEU A 85 6.11 4.91 11.51
N GLY A 86 5.84 4.98 12.81
CA GLY A 86 5.45 6.22 13.49
C GLY A 86 6.54 7.28 13.55
N VAL A 87 7.79 6.88 13.84
CA VAL A 87 8.91 7.80 14.05
C VAL A 87 9.60 8.10 12.73
N SER A 88 10.06 7.07 12.02
CA SER A 88 10.80 7.23 10.77
C SER A 88 9.95 7.70 9.60
N ARG A 89 8.63 7.41 9.66
CA ARG A 89 7.69 7.57 8.55
C ARG A 89 8.10 6.72 7.33
N LEU A 90 8.95 5.71 7.50
CA LEU A 90 9.18 4.72 6.45
C LEU A 90 7.93 3.88 6.24
N LYS A 91 7.76 3.38 5.02
CA LYS A 91 6.67 2.44 4.73
C LYS A 91 7.02 1.09 5.30
N VAL A 92 6.03 0.38 5.84
CA VAL A 92 6.23 -0.98 6.35
C VAL A 92 6.77 -1.88 5.24
N ARG A 93 6.26 -1.75 4.00
CA ARG A 93 6.78 -2.51 2.85
C ARG A 93 8.27 -2.30 2.57
N GLU A 94 8.83 -1.12 2.83
CA GLU A 94 10.26 -0.84 2.59
C GLU A 94 11.09 -1.64 3.59
N VAL A 95 10.75 -1.59 4.88
CA VAL A 95 11.43 -2.36 5.91
C VAL A 95 11.28 -3.87 5.70
N VAL A 96 10.08 -4.34 5.37
CA VAL A 96 9.82 -5.75 5.10
C VAL A 96 10.58 -6.23 3.87
N SER A 97 10.61 -5.46 2.78
CA SER A 97 11.37 -5.84 1.58
C SER A 97 12.86 -6.03 1.88
N THR A 98 13.46 -5.15 2.69
CA THR A 98 14.85 -5.29 3.14
C THR A 98 15.03 -6.51 4.03
N LEU A 99 14.14 -6.75 4.99
CA LEU A 99 14.20 -7.94 5.85
C LEU A 99 14.11 -9.23 5.03
N LEU A 100 13.25 -9.29 4.02
CA LEU A 100 13.14 -10.45 3.13
C LEU A 100 14.43 -10.64 2.31
N ALA A 101 15.00 -9.55 1.80
CA ALA A 101 16.25 -9.59 1.04
C ALA A 101 17.47 -10.00 1.89
N SER A 102 17.49 -9.65 3.18
CA SER A 102 18.55 -10.04 4.12
C SER A 102 18.35 -11.42 4.77
N GLY A 103 17.27 -12.14 4.41
CA GLY A 103 16.96 -13.44 5.03
C GLY A 103 16.46 -13.34 6.48
N GLY A 104 15.90 -12.20 6.85
CA GLY A 104 15.34 -11.94 8.18
C GLY A 104 16.38 -11.45 9.20
N ASP A 105 17.45 -10.77 8.75
CA ASP A 105 18.40 -10.14 9.66
C ASP A 105 17.90 -8.77 10.12
N PHE A 106 17.40 -8.71 11.36
CA PHE A 106 16.85 -7.51 11.97
C PHE A 106 17.94 -6.48 12.30
N ALA A 107 19.14 -6.93 12.65
CA ALA A 107 20.24 -6.04 13.01
C ALA A 107 20.79 -5.34 11.76
N ASP A 108 20.91 -6.07 10.66
CA ASP A 108 21.27 -5.52 9.36
C ASP A 108 20.22 -4.52 8.87
N ALA A 109 18.92 -4.84 8.97
CA ALA A 109 17.85 -3.92 8.59
C ALA A 109 17.83 -2.64 9.45
N ALA A 110 18.02 -2.77 10.77
CA ALA A 110 18.13 -1.63 11.68
C ALA A 110 19.31 -0.72 11.29
N THR A 111 20.46 -1.33 10.97
CA THR A 111 21.66 -0.60 10.54
C THR A 111 21.46 0.07 9.18
N THR A 112 20.84 -0.63 8.23
CA THR A 112 20.59 -0.13 6.86
C THR A 112 19.72 1.11 6.85
N PHE A 113 18.68 1.14 7.68
CA PHE A 113 17.77 2.29 7.77
C PHE A 113 18.15 3.31 8.85
N ASP A 114 19.20 3.06 9.64
CA ASP A 114 19.54 3.84 10.83
C ASP A 114 18.33 4.01 11.78
N LEU A 115 17.64 2.89 12.06
CA LEU A 115 16.43 2.86 12.87
C LEU A 115 16.59 2.09 14.18
N PRO A 116 15.84 2.45 15.22
CA PRO A 116 15.78 1.66 16.44
C PRO A 116 15.15 0.28 16.14
N ALA A 117 15.65 -0.76 16.82
CA ALA A 117 15.16 -2.13 16.66
C ALA A 117 13.63 -2.26 16.82
N SER A 118 13.02 -1.44 17.68
CA SER A 118 11.57 -1.41 17.90
C SER A 118 10.76 -1.06 16.64
N GLU A 119 11.31 -0.25 15.72
CA GLU A 119 10.64 0.05 14.46
C GLU A 119 10.73 -1.12 13.47
N ILE A 120 11.86 -1.84 13.47
CA ILE A 120 12.03 -3.07 12.67
C ILE A 120 11.09 -4.17 13.18
N GLU A 121 11.04 -4.37 14.51
CA GLU A 121 10.12 -5.29 15.17
C GLU A 121 8.66 -4.95 14.88
N ALA A 122 8.29 -3.66 14.91
CA ALA A 122 6.94 -3.22 14.58
C ALA A 122 6.57 -3.53 13.13
N ALA A 123 7.49 -3.30 12.17
CA ALA A 123 7.25 -3.65 10.77
C ALA A 123 7.05 -5.16 10.59
N ALA A 124 7.91 -5.98 11.22
CA ALA A 124 7.80 -7.43 11.16
C ALA A 124 6.53 -7.96 11.83
N SER A 125 6.16 -7.42 12.99
CA SER A 125 4.92 -7.76 13.70
C SER A 125 3.68 -7.44 12.86
N TYR A 126 3.66 -6.26 12.21
CA TYR A 126 2.56 -5.89 11.34
C TYR A 126 2.48 -6.78 10.10
N TYR A 127 3.63 -7.13 9.52
CA TYR A 127 3.70 -8.04 8.39
C TYR A 127 3.17 -9.44 8.75
N ALA A 128 3.45 -9.94 9.95
CA ALA A 128 2.95 -11.24 10.39
C ALA A 128 1.41 -11.32 10.38
N ASP A 129 0.72 -10.24 10.75
CA ASP A 129 -0.75 -10.19 10.80
C ASP A 129 -1.39 -9.78 9.46
N PHE A 130 -0.64 -9.08 8.59
CA PHE A 130 -1.17 -8.49 7.36
C PHE A 130 -0.30 -8.74 6.11
N ALA A 131 0.36 -9.90 6.04
CA ALA A 131 1.28 -10.25 4.95
C ALA A 131 0.68 -10.04 3.54
N PRO A 132 -0.56 -10.48 3.23
CA PRO A 132 -1.11 -10.30 1.88
C PRO A 132 -1.23 -8.84 1.42
N GLU A 133 -1.46 -7.92 2.36
CA GLU A 133 -1.50 -6.48 2.06
C GLU A 133 -0.11 -5.95 1.74
N ILE A 134 0.87 -6.26 2.59
CA ILE A 134 2.24 -5.79 2.42
C ILE A 134 2.89 -6.40 1.18
N ASP A 135 2.65 -7.68 0.89
CA ASP A 135 3.12 -8.34 -0.33
C ASP A 135 2.57 -7.64 -1.59
N ALA A 136 1.29 -7.26 -1.56
CA ALA A 136 0.68 -6.52 -2.66
C ALA A 136 1.26 -5.11 -2.81
N ASP A 137 1.62 -4.45 -1.70
CA ASP A 137 2.28 -3.15 -1.71
C ASP A 137 3.74 -3.26 -2.22
N ILE A 138 4.47 -4.32 -1.88
CA ILE A 138 5.81 -4.62 -2.41
C ILE A 138 5.74 -4.85 -3.93
N ALA A 139 4.87 -5.76 -4.39
CA ALA A 139 4.72 -6.09 -5.80
C ALA A 139 4.32 -4.87 -6.65
N TRP A 140 3.45 -4.01 -6.11
CA TRP A 140 3.10 -2.74 -6.76
C TRP A 140 4.32 -1.82 -6.88
N ALA A 141 5.11 -1.68 -5.80
CA ALA A 141 6.30 -0.83 -5.82
C ALA A 141 7.36 -1.33 -6.81
N GLU A 142 7.54 -2.64 -6.94
CA GLU A 142 8.44 -3.26 -7.92
C GLU A 142 7.99 -2.96 -9.36
N THR A 143 6.69 -3.07 -9.63
CA THR A 143 6.10 -2.75 -10.94
C THR A 143 6.36 -1.30 -11.31
N VAL A 144 6.08 -0.36 -10.39
CA VAL A 144 6.32 1.08 -10.63
C VAL A 144 7.81 1.37 -10.84
N ALA A 145 8.69 0.74 -10.06
CA ALA A 145 10.13 0.93 -10.20
C ALA A 145 10.64 0.46 -11.57
N GLU A 146 10.08 -0.63 -12.10
CA GLU A 146 10.42 -1.13 -13.44
C GLU A 146 9.95 -0.19 -14.55
N GLU A 147 8.71 0.31 -14.47
CA GLU A 147 8.18 1.28 -15.44
C GLU A 147 9.00 2.57 -15.49
N GLU A 148 9.41 3.10 -14.32
CA GLU A 148 10.25 4.30 -14.24
C GLU A 148 11.66 4.03 -14.77
N ARG A 149 12.25 2.84 -14.53
CA ARG A 149 13.55 2.47 -15.14
C ARG A 149 13.47 2.46 -16.66
N GLN A 150 12.47 1.79 -17.23
CA GLN A 150 12.28 1.74 -18.68
C GLN A 150 12.02 3.12 -19.28
N ARG A 151 11.32 4.00 -18.56
CA ARG A 151 11.16 5.40 -18.96
C ARG A 151 12.50 6.14 -18.96
N TRP A 152 13.27 6.03 -17.89
CA TRP A 152 14.57 6.66 -17.76
C TRP A 152 15.55 6.20 -18.86
N GLU A 153 15.59 4.90 -19.18
CA GLU A 153 16.41 4.35 -20.27
C GLU A 153 16.04 4.92 -21.65
N ARG A 154 14.73 5.09 -21.91
CA ARG A 154 14.24 5.75 -23.14
C ARG A 154 14.64 7.21 -23.21
N GLU A 155 14.61 7.92 -22.08
CA GLU A 155 15.06 9.31 -22.01
C GLU A 155 16.58 9.41 -22.26
N GLN A 156 17.40 8.55 -21.64
CA GLN A 156 18.86 8.56 -21.86
C GLN A 156 19.23 8.22 -23.31
N SER A 157 18.59 7.22 -23.91
CA SER A 157 18.85 6.82 -25.29
C SER A 157 18.38 7.85 -26.34
N ALA A 158 17.46 8.75 -25.99
CA ALA A 158 17.05 9.85 -26.88
C ALA A 158 18.08 10.99 -26.97
N PHE A 159 19.03 11.05 -26.03
CA PHE A 159 20.09 12.06 -25.97
C PHE A 159 21.50 11.49 -26.13
N ALA A 160 21.62 10.20 -26.48
CA ALA A 160 22.88 9.50 -26.78
C ALA A 160 23.12 9.46 -28.30
#